data_AF-A0A4U1BH43-F1
#
_entry.id   AF-A0A4U1BH43-F1
#
_cell.length_a   1.000
_cell.length_b   1.000
_cell.length_c   1.000
_cell.angle_alpha   90.00
_cell.angle_beta   90.00
_cell.angle_gamma   90.00
#
_symmetry.space_group_name_H-M   'P 1'
#
loop_
_entity.id
_entity.type
_entity.pdbx_description
1 polymer ?
#
loop_
_entity_poly.entity_id
_entity_poly.type
_entity_poly.pdbx_seq_one_letter_code
_entity_poly.pdbx_strand_id
1 'polypeptide(L)'
;MTGGASNIALYAITANGKQLMASLQQRLGQGQCFALHGAKDSDAKGSESMSFKAVLAEQFAWFDCHICFCSVGIVTRLMAPLLKDKRQDPAVICIDEQGQFVVPVLSGHRGGANAMALRVAELLGAQAVLTTASDASQTLAVDLLGAAYGWRLDPACEPDLTQVSAAVVNGQALEFLVHSGHRKWWPHQRPWPSHWHWNTNLETEPSPSAQARIAISHRQSLPAFQGPTAIWRPKVLDLGVGCDRGTPANVVEQALEAFLQQHDLSPLSLRSLNSISLKADETGLIGTANRLKLPFDCFDAERLDGVEGIENPSATVKRCVGVSSVAEAASLYASQSPRLLAPKFKFKAQGFNVTLAACLHQGDALSPTAEPAHKGGKAMKPFDYHLILCGGHRCGDEVKPLASKLRRLAATELAGMGEGGADLRLKITRSYCIGGCRKGLRATLYCKSNQSDPNHGLVMQHLEQLNFDQWRQAFAALAQQQSITALWPAHQFDEEAPCA
;
A
#
# COMPACT_ATOMS: atom_id res chain seq x y z
N MET A 1 -5.34 3.68 -7.58
CA MET A 1 -4.12 4.49 -7.59
C MET A 1 -3.04 3.74 -6.83
N THR A 2 -1.82 3.67 -7.37
CA THR A 2 -0.63 3.16 -6.66
C THR A 2 -0.32 4.12 -5.50
N GLY A 3 -0.13 3.61 -4.29
CA GLY A 3 0.04 4.36 -3.04
C GLY A 3 1.27 5.26 -2.97
N GLY A 4 1.30 6.33 -3.76
CA GLY A 4 1.98 7.56 -3.38
C GLY A 4 1.19 8.24 -2.28
N ALA A 5 1.86 8.88 -1.33
CA ALA A 5 1.18 9.65 -0.30
C ALA A 5 0.31 10.72 -0.96
N SER A 6 -1.02 10.55 -0.91
CA SER A 6 -1.95 11.55 -1.43
C SER A 6 -1.68 12.88 -0.75
N ASN A 7 -1.47 13.94 -1.53
CA ASN A 7 -1.29 15.27 -0.99
C ASN A 7 -2.65 15.78 -0.49
N ILE A 8 -2.76 16.12 0.80
CA ILE A 8 -4.02 16.52 1.44
C ILE A 8 -4.00 18.00 1.80
N ALA A 9 -5.04 18.73 1.41
CA ALA A 9 -5.29 20.08 1.89
C ALA A 9 -6.47 20.09 2.86
N LEU A 10 -6.32 20.78 3.99
CA LEU A 10 -7.37 20.95 4.99
C LEU A 10 -7.76 22.43 5.08
N TYR A 11 -9.04 22.72 5.07
CA TYR A 11 -9.57 24.09 5.07
C TYR A 11 -10.53 24.29 6.23
N ALA A 12 -10.36 25.37 7.00
CA ALA A 12 -11.29 25.72 8.07
C ALA A 12 -11.51 27.24 8.13
N ILE A 13 -12.75 27.66 8.38
CA ILE A 13 -13.14 29.09 8.43
C ILE A 13 -13.37 29.52 9.88
N THR A 14 -14.15 28.73 10.62
CA THR A 14 -14.58 28.99 12.00
C THR A 14 -13.50 28.60 13.01
N ALA A 15 -13.60 29.14 14.23
CA ALA A 15 -12.68 28.78 15.31
C ALA A 15 -12.75 27.27 15.66
N ASN A 16 -13.96 26.71 15.76
CA ASN A 16 -14.11 25.28 16.05
C ASN A 16 -13.63 24.41 14.88
N GLY A 17 -13.95 24.78 13.63
CA GLY A 17 -13.41 24.12 12.45
C GLY A 17 -11.87 24.12 12.43
N LYS A 18 -11.22 25.22 12.83
CA LYS A 18 -9.74 25.29 12.93
C LYS A 18 -9.18 24.34 13.98
N GLN A 19 -9.86 24.18 15.11
CA GLN A 19 -9.48 23.22 16.16
C GLN A 19 -9.63 21.77 15.68
N LEU A 20 -10.77 21.44 15.06
CA LEU A 20 -11.00 20.11 14.47
C LEU A 20 -9.98 19.81 13.36
N MET A 21 -9.66 20.79 12.52
CA MET A 21 -8.64 20.69 11.49
C MET A 21 -7.27 20.38 12.07
N ALA A 22 -6.84 21.10 13.11
CA ALA A 22 -5.56 20.87 13.77
C ALA A 22 -5.50 19.46 14.38
N SER A 23 -6.56 19.04 15.08
CA SER A 23 -6.69 17.69 15.64
C SER A 23 -6.62 16.61 14.56
N LEU A 24 -7.35 16.78 13.46
CA LEU A 24 -7.34 15.84 12.34
C LEU A 24 -5.97 15.77 11.67
N GLN A 25 -5.33 16.91 11.41
CA GLN A 25 -4.01 16.96 10.78
C GLN A 25 -2.96 16.23 11.64
N GLN A 26 -3.00 16.40 12.96
CA GLN A 26 -2.12 15.70 13.89
C GLN A 26 -2.35 14.18 13.84
N ARG A 27 -3.60 13.72 13.81
CA ARG A 27 -3.98 12.30 13.74
C ARG A 27 -3.66 11.67 12.38
N LEU A 28 -3.84 12.41 11.29
CA LEU A 28 -3.48 11.98 9.93
C LEU A 28 -1.95 11.89 9.76
N GLY A 29 -1.19 12.72 10.48
CA GLY A 29 0.27 12.79 10.39
C GLY A 29 0.77 13.44 9.09
N GLN A 30 -0.14 14.01 8.29
CA GLN A 30 0.11 14.68 7.02
C GLN A 30 -1.03 15.66 6.69
N GLY A 31 -0.78 16.53 5.73
CA GLY A 31 -1.76 17.47 5.19
C GLY A 31 -1.42 18.92 5.51
N GLN A 32 -1.65 19.80 4.53
CA GLN A 32 -1.41 21.22 4.64
C GLN A 32 -2.67 21.93 5.11
N CYS A 33 -2.56 22.67 6.22
CA CYS A 33 -3.67 23.41 6.80
C CYS A 33 -3.77 24.83 6.22
N PHE A 34 -4.98 25.19 5.80
CA PHE A 34 -5.37 26.53 5.38
C PHE A 34 -6.42 27.05 6.36
N ALA A 35 -5.96 27.81 7.37
CA ALA A 35 -6.83 28.49 8.31
C ALA A 35 -7.29 29.82 7.69
N LEU A 36 -8.57 29.89 7.34
CA LEU A 36 -9.18 31.00 6.60
C LEU A 36 -10.00 31.89 7.55
N HIS A 37 -10.30 33.11 7.13
CA HIS A 37 -11.17 34.02 7.90
C HIS A 37 -12.49 34.22 7.16
N GLY A 38 -13.58 34.40 7.93
CA GLY A 38 -14.87 34.70 7.34
C GLY A 38 -14.85 36.07 6.66
N ALA A 39 -15.69 36.30 5.65
CA ALA A 39 -15.76 37.56 4.93
C ALA A 39 -16.09 38.80 5.80
N LYS A 40 -16.40 38.62 7.09
CA LYS A 40 -16.68 39.69 8.07
C LYS A 40 -15.50 40.02 9.00
N ASP A 41 -14.40 39.28 8.96
CA ASP A 41 -13.23 39.48 9.86
C ASP A 41 -12.12 40.31 9.21
N SER A 42 -12.39 41.01 8.10
CA SER A 42 -11.41 41.82 7.36
C SER A 42 -10.91 43.06 8.09
N ASP A 43 -11.40 43.33 9.31
CA ASP A 43 -11.03 44.51 10.11
C ASP A 43 -9.84 44.26 11.07
N ALA A 44 -9.31 43.03 11.15
CA ALA A 44 -8.10 42.75 11.92
C ALA A 44 -6.84 43.09 11.11
N LYS A 45 -6.29 44.30 11.33
CA LYS A 45 -4.99 44.73 10.79
C LYS A 45 -3.88 43.72 11.12
N GLY A 46 -3.31 43.06 10.10
CA GLY A 46 -1.96 42.47 10.20
C GLY A 46 -1.75 41.03 9.71
N SER A 47 -2.78 40.31 9.26
CA SER A 47 -2.60 38.99 8.60
C SER A 47 -3.24 39.05 7.23
N GLU A 48 -2.49 38.72 6.16
CA GLU A 48 -3.05 38.60 4.81
C GLU A 48 -4.24 37.64 4.84
N SER A 49 -5.45 38.20 4.69
CA SER A 49 -6.70 37.45 4.77
C SER A 49 -6.94 36.79 3.42
N MET A 50 -6.67 35.48 3.33
CA MET A 50 -6.96 34.74 2.11
C MET A 50 -8.42 34.28 2.08
N SER A 51 -9.14 34.65 1.03
CA SER A 51 -10.53 34.20 0.78
C SER A 51 -10.57 32.70 0.48
N PHE A 52 -11.50 31.96 1.09
CA PHE A 52 -11.65 30.51 0.84
C PHE A 52 -11.80 30.20 -0.65
N LYS A 53 -12.57 31.01 -1.39
CA LYS A 53 -12.73 30.83 -2.83
C LYS A 53 -11.40 30.89 -3.58
N ALA A 54 -10.55 31.87 -3.23
CA ALA A 54 -9.28 32.09 -3.91
C ALA A 54 -8.31 30.95 -3.60
N VAL A 55 -8.16 30.58 -2.31
CA VAL A 55 -7.27 29.49 -1.90
C VAL A 55 -7.75 28.16 -2.48
N LEU A 56 -9.05 27.85 -2.40
CA LEU A 56 -9.54 26.60 -2.97
C LEU A 56 -9.27 26.54 -4.48
N ALA A 57 -9.54 27.62 -5.21
CA ALA A 57 -9.29 27.68 -6.66
C ALA A 57 -7.82 27.51 -7.03
N GLU A 58 -6.92 28.15 -6.27
CA GLU A 58 -5.48 28.02 -6.48
C GLU A 58 -5.00 26.59 -6.21
N GLN A 59 -5.46 26.00 -5.10
CA GLN A 59 -4.94 24.72 -4.60
C GLN A 59 -5.63 23.49 -5.20
N PHE A 60 -6.80 23.64 -5.85
CA PHE A 60 -7.65 22.52 -6.30
C PHE A 60 -6.92 21.50 -7.18
N ALA A 61 -6.00 21.94 -8.03
CA ALA A 61 -5.26 21.05 -8.93
C ALA A 61 -3.96 20.49 -8.31
N TRP A 62 -3.52 21.00 -7.17
CA TRP A 62 -2.23 20.66 -6.54
C TRP A 62 -2.34 19.58 -5.46
N PHE A 63 -3.55 19.32 -4.99
CA PHE A 63 -3.82 18.32 -3.97
C PHE A 63 -4.73 17.24 -4.51
N ASP A 64 -4.49 16.00 -4.08
CA ASP A 64 -5.31 14.86 -4.46
C ASP A 64 -6.61 14.79 -3.65
N CYS A 65 -6.61 15.42 -2.45
CA CYS A 65 -7.73 15.41 -1.53
C CYS A 65 -7.88 16.73 -0.76
N HIS A 66 -9.09 17.27 -0.75
CA HIS A 66 -9.49 18.47 -0.03
C HIS A 66 -10.47 18.12 1.08
N ILE A 67 -10.12 18.43 2.32
CA ILE A 67 -10.95 18.24 3.52
C ILE A 67 -11.39 19.60 4.03
N CYS A 68 -12.69 19.88 3.94
CA CYS A 68 -13.27 21.18 4.24
C CYS A 68 -14.13 21.11 5.50
N PHE A 69 -13.73 21.83 6.56
CA PHE A 69 -14.51 22.00 7.78
C PHE A 69 -15.53 23.13 7.60
N CYS A 70 -16.60 22.83 6.87
CA CYS A 70 -17.73 23.72 6.60
C CYS A 70 -18.90 22.96 5.96
N SER A 71 -20.02 23.64 5.75
CA SER A 71 -21.19 23.02 5.12
C SER A 71 -20.94 22.60 3.67
N VAL A 72 -21.52 21.46 3.28
CA VAL A 72 -21.46 20.92 1.90
C VAL A 72 -21.87 21.99 0.87
N GLY A 73 -22.95 22.74 1.16
CA GLY A 73 -23.46 23.78 0.27
C GLY A 73 -22.47 24.92 -0.04
N ILE A 74 -21.56 25.25 0.89
CA ILE A 74 -20.50 26.24 0.62
C ILE A 74 -19.51 25.63 -0.38
N VAL A 75 -18.98 24.45 -0.07
CA VAL A 75 -17.92 23.83 -0.88
C VAL A 75 -18.43 23.49 -2.29
N THR A 76 -19.65 22.98 -2.43
CA THR A 76 -20.25 22.68 -3.74
C THR A 76 -20.30 23.92 -4.64
N ARG A 77 -20.70 25.08 -4.09
CA ARG A 77 -20.74 26.34 -4.85
C ARG A 77 -19.35 26.85 -5.23
N LEU A 78 -18.37 26.69 -4.34
CA LEU A 78 -16.99 27.12 -4.59
C LEU A 78 -16.27 26.22 -5.60
N MET A 79 -16.50 24.90 -5.56
CA MET A 79 -15.85 23.95 -6.46
C MET A 79 -16.50 23.91 -7.84
N ALA A 80 -17.79 24.24 -7.97
CA ALA A 80 -18.54 24.14 -9.24
C ALA A 80 -17.80 24.69 -10.49
N PRO A 81 -17.18 25.89 -10.47
CA PRO A 81 -16.44 26.40 -11.63
C PRO A 81 -15.07 25.74 -11.87
N LEU A 82 -14.60 24.90 -10.94
CA LEU A 82 -13.30 24.23 -10.99
C LEU A 82 -13.39 22.79 -11.54
N LEU A 83 -14.59 22.21 -11.54
CA LEU A 83 -14.84 20.83 -11.96
C LEU A 83 -14.56 20.66 -13.45
N LYS A 84 -13.83 19.61 -13.79
CA LYS A 84 -13.52 19.27 -15.20
C LYS A 84 -14.11 17.92 -15.55
N ASP A 85 -13.74 16.90 -14.80
CA ASP A 85 -14.06 15.52 -15.10
C ASP A 85 -13.78 14.59 -13.92
N LYS A 86 -14.69 13.64 -13.68
CA LYS A 86 -14.67 12.67 -12.55
C LYS A 86 -13.40 11.81 -12.45
N ARG A 87 -12.58 11.78 -13.50
CA ARG A 87 -11.32 11.02 -13.58
C ARG A 87 -10.12 11.81 -13.07
N GLN A 88 -10.19 13.13 -13.11
CA GLN A 88 -9.08 14.05 -12.81
C GLN A 88 -9.39 14.92 -11.60
N ASP A 89 -10.67 15.21 -11.36
CA ASP A 89 -11.07 16.04 -10.24
C ASP A 89 -10.67 15.37 -8.90
N PRO A 90 -10.10 16.13 -7.96
CA PRO A 90 -9.61 15.60 -6.70
C PRO A 90 -10.75 15.10 -5.81
N ALA A 91 -10.40 14.30 -4.80
CA ALA A 91 -11.35 13.98 -3.73
C ALA A 91 -11.72 15.25 -2.96
N VAL A 92 -13.01 15.45 -2.69
CA VAL A 92 -13.45 16.52 -1.79
C VAL A 92 -14.37 15.96 -0.71
N ILE A 93 -14.09 16.32 0.54
CA ILE A 93 -14.78 15.85 1.73
C ILE A 93 -15.17 17.06 2.56
N CYS A 94 -16.41 17.10 3.04
CA CYS A 94 -16.89 18.10 3.98
C CYS A 94 -17.06 17.48 5.36
N ILE A 95 -16.70 18.23 6.40
CA ILE A 95 -16.92 17.88 7.80
C ILE A 95 -17.78 19.01 8.38
N ASP A 96 -18.88 18.67 9.03
CA ASP A 96 -19.74 19.67 9.66
C ASP A 96 -19.03 20.36 10.84
N GLU A 97 -19.60 21.48 11.28
CA GLU A 97 -19.00 22.32 12.31
C GLU A 97 -18.77 21.58 13.63
N GLN A 98 -19.56 20.57 13.98
CA GLN A 98 -19.40 19.79 15.21
C GLN A 98 -18.53 18.54 15.03
N GLY A 99 -18.06 18.25 13.81
CA GLY A 99 -17.29 17.06 13.51
C GLY A 99 -18.09 15.75 13.67
N GLN A 100 -19.41 15.80 13.51
CA GLN A 100 -20.31 14.65 13.65
C GLN A 100 -20.43 13.84 12.36
N PHE A 101 -20.33 14.49 11.20
CA PHE A 101 -20.55 13.91 9.89
C PHE A 101 -19.39 14.21 8.95
N VAL A 102 -18.92 13.16 8.27
CA VAL A 102 -17.88 13.24 7.24
C VAL A 102 -18.51 12.86 5.90
N VAL A 103 -18.69 13.84 5.04
CA VAL A 103 -19.46 13.73 3.81
C VAL A 103 -18.54 13.82 2.59
N PRO A 104 -18.27 12.73 1.86
CA PRO A 104 -17.62 12.83 0.57
C PRO A 104 -18.54 13.53 -0.43
N VAL A 105 -18.03 14.54 -1.11
CA VAL A 105 -18.80 15.41 -2.03
C VAL A 105 -18.40 15.19 -3.48
N LEU A 106 -17.12 14.90 -3.74
CA LEU A 106 -16.59 14.74 -5.09
C LEU A 106 -15.60 13.58 -5.15
N SER A 107 -15.60 12.87 -6.29
CA SER A 107 -14.67 11.77 -6.60
C SER A 107 -14.67 10.63 -5.55
N GLY A 108 -15.88 10.15 -5.22
CA GLY A 108 -16.17 9.12 -4.21
C GLY A 108 -15.32 7.85 -4.30
N HIS A 109 -15.45 7.09 -5.39
CA HIS A 109 -14.75 5.80 -5.58
C HIS A 109 -13.31 5.98 -6.07
N ARG A 110 -13.10 6.17 -7.38
CA ARG A 110 -11.75 6.25 -7.98
C ARG A 110 -10.87 7.36 -7.41
N GLY A 111 -11.44 8.50 -7.05
CA GLY A 111 -10.69 9.59 -6.42
C GLY A 111 -10.41 9.38 -4.93
N GLY A 112 -11.02 8.38 -4.31
CA GLY A 112 -10.74 7.98 -2.93
C GLY A 112 -11.46 8.79 -1.86
N ALA A 113 -12.42 9.66 -2.20
CA ALA A 113 -13.14 10.45 -1.20
C ALA A 113 -13.93 9.58 -0.22
N ASN A 114 -14.53 8.46 -0.65
CA ASN A 114 -15.28 7.57 0.25
C ASN A 114 -14.35 6.86 1.24
N ALA A 115 -13.22 6.34 0.74
CA ALA A 115 -12.22 5.68 1.59
C ALA A 115 -11.61 6.64 2.61
N MET A 116 -11.29 7.86 2.17
CA MET A 116 -10.78 8.91 3.06
C MET A 116 -11.86 9.39 4.05
N ALA A 117 -13.13 9.49 3.64
CA ALA A 117 -14.23 9.85 4.54
C ALA A 117 -14.40 8.83 5.67
N LEU A 118 -14.34 7.53 5.37
CA LEU A 118 -14.36 6.46 6.37
C LEU A 118 -13.18 6.58 7.34
N ARG A 119 -11.96 6.79 6.82
CA ARG A 119 -10.76 6.97 7.64
C ARG A 119 -10.85 8.20 8.55
N VAL A 120 -11.29 9.33 8.00
CA VAL A 120 -11.47 10.58 8.77
C VAL A 120 -12.55 10.42 9.83
N ALA A 121 -13.65 9.74 9.50
CA ALA A 121 -14.73 9.46 10.45
C ALA A 121 -14.22 8.63 11.63
N GLU A 122 -13.43 7.57 11.38
CA GLU A 122 -12.79 6.78 12.44
C GLU A 122 -11.87 7.64 13.32
N LEU A 123 -11.03 8.50 12.73
CA LEU A 123 -10.09 9.34 13.47
C LEU A 123 -10.76 10.39 14.36
N LEU A 124 -11.93 10.89 13.94
CA LEU A 124 -12.70 11.90 14.66
C LEU A 124 -13.77 11.31 15.57
N GLY A 125 -14.07 10.01 15.48
CA GLY A 125 -15.24 9.43 16.12
C GLY A 125 -16.57 9.91 15.52
N ALA A 126 -16.55 10.27 14.24
CA ALA A 126 -17.68 10.80 13.48
C ALA A 126 -18.37 9.71 12.65
N GLN A 127 -19.48 10.06 12.01
CA GLN A 127 -20.20 9.20 11.08
C GLN A 127 -19.88 9.58 9.62
N ALA A 128 -19.36 8.62 8.84
CA ALA A 128 -19.24 8.80 7.39
C ALA A 128 -20.60 8.69 6.71
N VAL A 129 -20.95 9.66 5.85
CA VAL A 129 -22.22 9.70 5.11
C VAL A 129 -21.97 9.32 3.65
N LEU A 130 -21.84 8.02 3.37
CA LEU A 130 -21.63 7.51 2.02
C LEU A 130 -22.96 7.39 1.27
N THR A 131 -23.06 8.01 0.10
CA THR A 131 -24.32 8.09 -0.67
C THR A 131 -24.25 7.44 -2.06
N THR A 132 -23.09 6.91 -2.46
CA THR A 132 -22.98 6.27 -3.79
C THR A 132 -23.87 5.02 -3.84
N ALA A 133 -24.42 4.72 -5.03
CA ALA A 133 -25.37 3.62 -5.19
C ALA A 133 -24.78 2.26 -4.79
N SER A 134 -23.50 2.00 -5.10
CA SER A 134 -22.85 0.75 -4.71
C SER A 134 -22.56 0.68 -3.21
N ASP A 135 -22.27 1.80 -2.54
CA ASP A 135 -22.08 1.80 -1.08
C ASP A 135 -23.43 1.64 -0.35
N ALA A 136 -24.47 2.35 -0.81
CA ALA A 136 -25.82 2.30 -0.23
C ALA A 136 -26.48 0.94 -0.42
N SER A 137 -26.43 0.38 -1.63
CA SER A 137 -26.90 -0.98 -1.93
C SER A 137 -25.91 -2.05 -1.50
N GLN A 138 -24.73 -1.63 -1.04
CA GLN A 138 -23.59 -2.45 -0.68
C GLN A 138 -23.20 -3.47 -1.79
N THR A 139 -23.40 -3.12 -3.06
CA THR A 139 -23.08 -3.98 -4.19
C THR A 139 -21.61 -3.80 -4.61
N LEU A 140 -21.18 -4.55 -5.63
CA LEU A 140 -19.83 -4.46 -6.15
C LEU A 140 -19.56 -3.08 -6.79
N ALA A 141 -18.54 -2.37 -6.31
CA ALA A 141 -17.99 -1.19 -6.99
C ALA A 141 -17.11 -1.63 -8.17
N VAL A 142 -17.67 -1.63 -9.38
CA VAL A 142 -17.02 -2.14 -10.61
C VAL A 142 -15.69 -1.44 -10.89
N ASP A 143 -15.60 -0.15 -10.56
CA ASP A 143 -14.43 0.70 -10.77
C ASP A 143 -13.35 0.57 -9.68
N LEU A 144 -13.59 -0.24 -8.64
CA LEU A 144 -12.65 -0.55 -7.56
C LEU A 144 -12.32 -2.04 -7.39
N LEU A 145 -12.99 -2.94 -8.13
CA LEU A 145 -12.96 -4.41 -7.98
C LEU A 145 -11.55 -5.03 -7.79
N GLY A 146 -10.52 -4.47 -8.44
CA GLY A 146 -9.14 -4.98 -8.37
C GLY A 146 -8.12 -4.03 -7.75
N ALA A 147 -8.56 -2.85 -7.28
CA ALA A 147 -7.65 -1.75 -6.93
C ALA A 147 -6.70 -2.11 -5.78
N ALA A 148 -7.20 -2.81 -4.74
CA ALA A 148 -6.40 -3.27 -3.61
C ALA A 148 -5.29 -4.25 -4.01
N TYR A 149 -5.49 -4.97 -5.11
CA TYR A 149 -4.54 -5.90 -5.70
C TYR A 149 -3.72 -5.27 -6.82
N GLY A 150 -3.66 -3.93 -6.90
CA GLY A 150 -2.86 -3.22 -7.92
C GLY A 150 -3.32 -3.44 -9.37
N TRP A 151 -4.52 -3.99 -9.60
CA TRP A 151 -5.03 -4.18 -10.95
C TRP A 151 -5.30 -2.84 -11.61
N ARG A 152 -5.26 -2.83 -12.94
CA ARG A 152 -5.52 -1.63 -13.74
C ARG A 152 -6.77 -1.86 -14.58
N LEU A 153 -7.68 -0.90 -14.56
CA LEU A 153 -8.77 -0.88 -15.52
C LEU A 153 -8.18 -0.57 -16.91
N ASP A 154 -8.54 -1.37 -17.91
CA ASP A 154 -8.11 -1.16 -19.29
C ASP A 154 -8.76 0.13 -19.83
N PRO A 155 -7.99 1.11 -20.35
CA PRO A 155 -8.57 2.33 -20.91
C PRO A 155 -9.61 2.08 -22.00
N ALA A 156 -9.53 0.95 -22.72
CA ALA A 156 -10.49 0.60 -23.77
C ALA A 156 -11.92 0.41 -23.26
N CYS A 157 -12.12 0.09 -21.97
CA CYS A 157 -13.45 -0.14 -21.39
C CYS A 157 -14.07 1.08 -20.69
N GLU A 158 -13.38 2.23 -20.70
CA GLU A 158 -13.85 3.44 -20.03
C GLU A 158 -15.26 3.90 -20.48
N PRO A 159 -15.63 3.83 -21.78
CA PRO A 159 -16.99 4.19 -22.23
C PRO A 159 -18.10 3.31 -21.62
N ASP A 160 -17.79 2.05 -21.32
CA ASP A 160 -18.77 1.05 -20.89
C ASP A 160 -18.94 1.02 -19.36
N LEU A 161 -17.95 1.54 -18.61
CA LEU A 161 -17.87 1.38 -17.15
C LEU A 161 -19.14 1.83 -16.41
N THR A 162 -19.77 2.93 -16.88
CA THR A 162 -21.01 3.45 -16.29
C THR A 162 -22.17 2.46 -16.51
N GLN A 163 -22.27 1.85 -17.69
CA GLN A 163 -23.32 0.89 -18.01
C GLN A 163 -23.12 -0.42 -17.25
N VAL A 164 -21.88 -0.91 -17.13
CA VAL A 164 -21.56 -2.10 -16.31
C VAL A 164 -21.88 -1.84 -14.84
N SER A 165 -21.56 -0.66 -14.32
CA SER A 165 -21.89 -0.27 -12.93
C SER A 165 -23.40 -0.23 -12.71
N ALA A 166 -24.16 0.31 -13.67
CA ALA A 166 -25.62 0.30 -13.62
C ALA A 166 -26.18 -1.11 -13.65
N ALA A 167 -25.62 -2.02 -14.45
CA ALA A 167 -26.03 -3.42 -14.50
C ALA A 167 -25.88 -4.12 -13.14
N VAL A 168 -24.78 -3.87 -12.43
CA VAL A 168 -24.55 -4.38 -11.07
C VAL A 168 -25.56 -3.79 -10.08
N VAL A 169 -25.75 -2.48 -10.09
CA VAL A 169 -26.68 -1.79 -9.17
C VAL A 169 -28.12 -2.24 -9.39
N ASN A 170 -28.52 -2.50 -10.63
CA ASN A 170 -29.87 -2.90 -11.01
C ASN A 170 -30.10 -4.43 -10.93
N GLY A 171 -29.12 -5.21 -10.44
CA GLY A 171 -29.26 -6.66 -10.29
C GLY A 171 -29.45 -7.41 -11.62
N GLN A 172 -28.89 -6.88 -12.71
CA GLN A 172 -28.92 -7.56 -14.01
C GLN A 172 -28.00 -8.78 -14.00
N ALA A 173 -28.17 -9.69 -14.96
CA ALA A 173 -27.27 -10.82 -15.13
C ALA A 173 -25.94 -10.35 -15.73
N LEU A 174 -24.83 -10.69 -15.06
CA LEU A 174 -23.48 -10.41 -15.53
C LEU A 174 -22.75 -11.69 -15.91
N GLU A 175 -21.80 -11.57 -16.82
CA GLU A 175 -20.72 -12.52 -17.00
C GLU A 175 -19.45 -12.03 -16.30
N PHE A 176 -18.86 -12.88 -15.45
CA PHE A 176 -17.55 -12.71 -14.88
C PHE A 176 -16.56 -13.62 -15.60
N LEU A 177 -15.80 -13.07 -16.54
CA LEU A 177 -14.74 -13.78 -17.26
C LEU A 177 -13.41 -13.64 -16.52
N VAL A 178 -13.09 -14.59 -15.64
CA VAL A 178 -11.92 -14.58 -14.76
C VAL A 178 -10.89 -15.59 -15.26
N HIS A 179 -10.08 -15.13 -16.21
CA HIS A 179 -9.01 -15.93 -16.82
C HIS A 179 -7.73 -15.92 -15.98
N SER A 180 -7.49 -14.85 -15.21
CA SER A 180 -6.31 -14.74 -14.35
C SER A 180 -6.50 -13.75 -13.22
N GLY A 181 -5.51 -13.65 -12.33
CA GLY A 181 -5.54 -12.77 -11.17
C GLY A 181 -6.00 -13.51 -9.91
N HIS A 182 -5.86 -12.82 -8.78
CA HIS A 182 -6.32 -13.30 -7.49
C HIS A 182 -7.84 -13.56 -7.51
N ARG A 183 -8.32 -14.53 -6.74
CA ARG A 183 -9.76 -14.89 -6.65
C ARG A 183 -10.43 -14.39 -5.38
N LYS A 184 -9.67 -13.94 -4.38
CA LYS A 184 -10.21 -13.44 -3.09
C LYS A 184 -10.50 -11.93 -3.10
N TRP A 185 -10.92 -11.38 -4.24
CA TRP A 185 -11.38 -9.98 -4.32
C TRP A 185 -12.87 -9.85 -3.99
N TRP A 186 -13.63 -10.93 -4.09
CA TRP A 186 -15.01 -10.94 -3.63
C TRP A 186 -15.03 -10.90 -2.10
N PRO A 187 -15.72 -9.92 -1.48
CA PRO A 187 -15.72 -9.79 -0.04
C PRO A 187 -16.38 -11.02 0.58
N HIS A 188 -15.63 -11.74 1.42
CA HIS A 188 -15.97 -13.04 2.04
C HIS A 188 -17.27 -13.07 2.87
N GLN A 189 -18.01 -11.98 2.93
CA GLN A 189 -19.25 -11.83 3.70
C GLN A 189 -20.51 -11.78 2.82
N ARG A 190 -20.38 -11.80 1.48
CA ARG A 190 -21.53 -11.77 0.58
C ARG A 190 -21.69 -13.07 -0.20
N PRO A 191 -22.90 -13.67 -0.23
CA PRO A 191 -23.16 -14.78 -1.14
C PRO A 191 -23.02 -14.32 -2.59
N TRP A 192 -22.53 -15.21 -3.45
CA TRP A 192 -22.47 -14.95 -4.88
C TRP A 192 -23.90 -14.91 -5.46
N PRO A 193 -24.27 -13.88 -6.25
CA PRO A 193 -25.60 -13.82 -6.85
C PRO A 193 -25.81 -14.95 -7.86
N SER A 194 -26.93 -15.68 -7.75
CA SER A 194 -27.23 -16.85 -8.58
C SER A 194 -27.41 -16.53 -10.08
N HIS A 195 -27.77 -15.30 -10.41
CA HIS A 195 -27.96 -14.82 -11.78
C HIS A 195 -26.66 -14.28 -12.41
N TRP A 196 -25.53 -14.33 -11.70
CA TRP A 196 -24.22 -13.98 -12.22
C TRP A 196 -23.47 -15.24 -12.65
N HIS A 197 -22.96 -15.21 -13.88
CA HIS A 197 -22.32 -16.33 -14.52
C HIS A 197 -20.81 -16.24 -14.34
N TRP A 198 -20.21 -17.28 -13.76
CA TRP A 198 -18.76 -17.37 -13.61
C TRP A 198 -18.16 -18.16 -14.76
N ASN A 199 -17.17 -17.56 -15.45
CA ASN A 199 -16.46 -18.19 -16.55
C ASN A 199 -14.94 -18.03 -16.33
N THR A 200 -14.18 -19.12 -16.47
CA THR A 200 -12.70 -19.09 -16.36
C THR A 200 -11.99 -19.39 -17.68
N ASN A 201 -12.75 -19.80 -18.70
CA ASN A 201 -12.18 -20.23 -19.98
C ASN A 201 -12.56 -19.22 -21.07
N LEU A 202 -11.55 -18.70 -21.76
CA LEU A 202 -11.74 -17.76 -22.87
C LEU A 202 -12.48 -18.41 -24.06
N GLU A 203 -12.48 -19.74 -24.18
CA GLU A 203 -13.18 -20.44 -25.26
C GLU A 203 -14.66 -20.70 -24.95
N THR A 204 -15.09 -20.48 -23.71
CA THR A 204 -16.50 -20.69 -23.34
C THR A 204 -17.32 -19.49 -23.76
N GLU A 205 -18.33 -19.74 -24.58
CA GLU A 205 -19.30 -18.72 -25.01
C GLU A 205 -19.99 -18.07 -23.80
N PRO A 206 -20.21 -16.75 -23.84
CA PRO A 206 -20.92 -16.04 -22.78
C PRO A 206 -22.36 -16.55 -22.64
N SER A 207 -22.89 -16.49 -21.42
CA SER A 207 -24.31 -16.76 -21.18
C SER A 207 -25.18 -15.79 -22.01
N PRO A 208 -26.15 -16.28 -22.81
CA PRO A 208 -27.04 -15.43 -23.60
C PRO A 208 -27.88 -14.45 -22.75
N SER A 209 -28.02 -14.74 -21.46
CA SER A 209 -28.74 -13.90 -20.51
C SER A 209 -27.89 -12.76 -19.94
N ALA A 210 -26.56 -12.79 -20.10
CA ALA A 210 -25.67 -11.79 -19.56
C ALA A 210 -25.82 -10.47 -20.32
N GLN A 211 -26.12 -9.40 -19.59
CA GLN A 211 -26.34 -8.05 -20.14
C GLN A 211 -25.08 -7.18 -20.07
N ALA A 212 -24.12 -7.55 -19.22
CA ALA A 212 -22.83 -6.88 -19.09
C ALA A 212 -21.74 -7.90 -18.72
N ARG A 213 -20.48 -7.55 -19.00
CA ARG A 213 -19.32 -8.39 -18.67
C ARG A 213 -18.35 -7.65 -17.76
N ILE A 214 -17.80 -8.36 -16.79
CA ILE A 214 -16.57 -7.98 -16.07
C ILE A 214 -15.51 -9.02 -16.38
N ALA A 215 -14.48 -8.62 -17.12
CA ALA A 215 -13.36 -9.48 -17.48
C ALA A 215 -12.13 -9.18 -16.62
N ILE A 216 -11.46 -10.22 -16.12
CA ILE A 216 -10.19 -10.13 -15.40
C ILE A 216 -9.19 -11.02 -16.14
N SER A 217 -8.28 -10.41 -16.91
CA SER A 217 -7.38 -11.16 -17.79
C SER A 217 -6.09 -10.42 -18.09
N HIS A 218 -4.99 -11.18 -18.10
CA HIS A 218 -3.69 -10.73 -18.60
C HIS A 218 -3.59 -10.74 -20.13
N ARG A 219 -4.55 -11.32 -20.84
CA ARG A 219 -4.56 -11.39 -22.32
C ARG A 219 -4.97 -10.07 -22.93
N GLN A 220 -4.31 -9.60 -23.98
CA GLN A 220 -4.67 -8.34 -24.62
C GLN A 220 -6.06 -8.43 -25.26
N SER A 221 -6.29 -9.49 -26.02
CA SER A 221 -7.56 -9.79 -26.68
C SER A 221 -8.48 -10.61 -25.76
N LEU A 222 -9.79 -10.36 -25.88
CA LEU A 222 -10.83 -11.11 -25.19
C LEU A 222 -11.85 -11.65 -26.20
N PRO A 223 -12.57 -12.73 -25.85
CA PRO A 223 -13.67 -13.24 -26.66
C PRO A 223 -14.72 -12.16 -26.89
N ALA A 224 -15.42 -12.22 -28.03
CA ALA A 224 -16.48 -11.27 -28.31
C ALA A 224 -17.58 -11.32 -27.23
N PHE A 225 -18.23 -10.18 -27.01
CA PHE A 225 -19.38 -10.03 -26.12
C PHE A 225 -20.28 -8.92 -26.63
N GLN A 226 -21.58 -9.19 -26.69
CA GLN A 226 -22.57 -8.22 -27.11
C GLN A 226 -23.10 -7.48 -25.88
N GLY A 227 -22.37 -6.45 -25.45
CA GLY A 227 -22.77 -5.61 -24.32
C GLY A 227 -21.62 -4.83 -23.70
N PRO A 228 -21.93 -3.93 -22.76
CA PRO A 228 -20.91 -3.16 -22.06
C PRO A 228 -19.98 -4.09 -21.29
N THR A 229 -18.67 -3.87 -21.42
CA THR A 229 -17.64 -4.72 -20.82
C THR A 229 -16.69 -3.88 -19.98
N ALA A 230 -16.46 -4.23 -18.72
CA ALA A 230 -15.40 -3.69 -17.89
C ALA A 230 -14.22 -4.68 -17.88
N ILE A 231 -13.00 -4.19 -18.14
CA ILE A 231 -11.80 -5.04 -18.27
C ILE A 231 -10.78 -4.65 -17.21
N TRP A 232 -10.45 -5.59 -16.33
CA TRP A 232 -9.39 -5.47 -15.33
C TRP A 232 -8.16 -6.28 -15.74
N ARG A 233 -7.00 -5.63 -15.64
CA ARG A 233 -5.68 -6.16 -15.97
C ARG A 233 -4.93 -6.46 -14.67
N PRO A 234 -4.87 -7.73 -14.24
CA PRO A 234 -4.16 -8.11 -13.01
C PRO A 234 -2.65 -8.11 -13.22
N LYS A 235 -1.89 -7.76 -12.18
CA LYS A 235 -0.42 -7.68 -12.22
C LYS A 235 0.23 -9.05 -12.00
N VAL A 236 0.17 -9.91 -13.01
CA VAL A 236 0.53 -11.34 -12.90
C VAL A 236 1.65 -11.81 -13.83
N LEU A 237 2.18 -10.94 -14.70
CA LEU A 237 3.22 -11.33 -15.67
C LEU A 237 4.61 -10.99 -15.17
N ASP A 238 5.43 -12.02 -14.96
CA ASP A 238 6.85 -11.88 -14.67
C ASP A 238 7.67 -12.16 -15.91
N LEU A 239 8.37 -11.11 -16.36
CA LEU A 239 9.19 -11.21 -17.54
C LEU A 239 10.64 -11.40 -17.16
N GLY A 240 11.29 -12.34 -17.81
CA GLY A 240 12.73 -12.48 -17.79
C GLY A 240 13.30 -11.87 -19.05
N VAL A 241 14.38 -11.10 -18.90
CA VAL A 241 15.01 -10.35 -19.99
C VAL A 241 16.50 -10.59 -19.98
N GLY A 242 17.06 -10.89 -21.16
CA GLY A 242 18.50 -10.90 -21.40
C GLY A 242 18.82 -10.10 -22.65
N CYS A 243 19.95 -9.42 -22.70
CA CYS A 243 20.37 -8.63 -23.86
C CYS A 243 21.90 -8.56 -23.99
N ASP A 244 22.39 -8.03 -25.11
CA ASP A 244 23.80 -7.66 -25.26
C ASP A 244 24.17 -6.50 -24.32
N ARG A 245 25.47 -6.33 -24.01
CA ARG A 245 25.95 -5.21 -23.18
C ARG A 245 25.74 -3.87 -23.90
N GLY A 246 25.31 -2.85 -23.15
CA GLY A 246 25.07 -1.52 -23.68
C GLY A 246 23.83 -1.41 -24.56
N THR A 247 22.89 -2.36 -24.45
CA THR A 247 21.67 -2.34 -25.25
C THR A 247 20.83 -1.11 -24.88
N PRO A 248 20.46 -0.24 -25.83
CA PRO A 248 19.63 0.93 -25.54
C PRO A 248 18.21 0.57 -25.06
N ALA A 249 17.65 1.37 -24.14
CA ALA A 249 16.31 1.13 -23.58
C ALA A 249 15.18 1.10 -24.62
N ASN A 250 15.28 1.90 -25.69
CA ASN A 250 14.30 1.86 -26.79
C ASN A 250 14.32 0.51 -27.55
N VAL A 251 15.47 -0.16 -27.66
CA VAL A 251 15.56 -1.48 -28.28
C VAL A 251 14.91 -2.54 -27.38
N VAL A 252 15.10 -2.44 -26.06
CA VAL A 252 14.43 -3.31 -25.08
C VAL A 252 12.91 -3.11 -25.12
N GLU A 253 12.44 -1.86 -25.22
CA GLU A 253 11.02 -1.54 -25.32
C GLU A 253 10.38 -2.07 -26.60
N GLN A 254 11.05 -1.94 -27.74
CA GLN A 254 10.58 -2.54 -29.00
C GLN A 254 10.50 -4.07 -28.90
N ALA A 255 11.50 -4.71 -28.28
CA ALA A 255 11.48 -6.15 -28.05
C ALA A 255 10.31 -6.56 -27.16
N LEU A 256 10.04 -5.78 -26.10
CA LEU A 256 8.94 -6.01 -25.18
C LEU A 256 7.58 -5.86 -25.87
N GLU A 257 7.38 -4.79 -26.64
CA GLU A 257 6.14 -4.56 -27.38
C GLU A 257 5.87 -5.71 -28.38
N ALA A 258 6.87 -6.08 -29.17
CA ALA A 258 6.77 -7.19 -30.13
C ALA A 258 6.45 -8.52 -29.43
N PHE A 259 7.11 -8.78 -28.30
CA PHE A 259 6.87 -9.99 -27.50
C PHE A 259 5.45 -10.03 -26.94
N LEU A 260 4.98 -8.95 -26.33
CA LEU A 260 3.63 -8.87 -25.76
C LEU A 260 2.56 -9.01 -26.84
N GLN A 261 2.76 -8.39 -28.01
CA GLN A 261 1.86 -8.52 -29.15
C GLN A 261 1.82 -9.96 -29.66
N GLN A 262 2.97 -10.59 -29.87
CA GLN A 262 3.05 -11.97 -30.37
C GLN A 262 2.34 -12.97 -29.46
N HIS A 263 2.42 -12.78 -28.15
CA HIS A 263 1.84 -13.68 -27.16
C HIS A 263 0.45 -13.25 -26.65
N ASP A 264 -0.13 -12.20 -27.25
CA ASP A 264 -1.43 -11.61 -26.87
C ASP A 264 -1.49 -11.30 -25.37
N LEU A 265 -0.46 -10.63 -24.85
CA LEU A 265 -0.31 -10.27 -23.45
C LEU A 265 -0.50 -8.75 -23.27
N SER A 266 -1.28 -8.36 -22.27
CA SER A 266 -1.51 -6.95 -21.99
C SER A 266 -0.33 -6.35 -21.21
N PRO A 267 0.25 -5.21 -21.66
CA PRO A 267 1.33 -4.53 -20.95
C PRO A 267 0.89 -4.05 -19.55
N LEU A 268 -0.41 -3.80 -19.34
CA LEU A 268 -0.95 -3.43 -18.04
C LEU A 268 -0.84 -4.56 -17.01
N SER A 269 -0.64 -5.80 -17.45
CA SER A 269 -0.53 -6.99 -16.59
C SER A 269 0.90 -7.33 -16.17
N LEU A 270 1.88 -6.57 -16.63
CA LEU A 270 3.29 -6.68 -16.21
C LEU A 270 3.45 -6.41 -14.72
N ARG A 271 4.03 -7.37 -14.00
CA ARG A 271 4.35 -7.32 -12.57
C ARG A 271 5.80 -6.92 -12.33
N SER A 272 6.75 -7.56 -13.03
CA SER A 272 8.19 -7.32 -12.84
C SER A 272 9.00 -7.63 -14.10
N LEU A 273 10.19 -7.02 -14.18
CA LEU A 273 11.25 -7.39 -15.12
C LEU A 273 12.39 -8.06 -14.34
N ASN A 274 12.94 -9.13 -14.88
CA ASN A 274 13.89 -9.97 -14.16
C ASN A 274 15.09 -10.32 -15.03
N SER A 275 16.28 -10.39 -14.44
CA SER A 275 17.49 -10.82 -15.15
C SER A 275 18.49 -11.52 -14.22
N ILE A 276 19.70 -11.75 -14.73
CA ILE A 276 20.84 -12.24 -13.96
C ILE A 276 21.63 -11.07 -13.35
N SER A 277 22.29 -11.28 -12.20
CA SER A 277 23.09 -10.26 -11.50
C SER A 277 24.15 -9.57 -12.37
N LEU A 278 24.68 -10.25 -13.40
CA LEU A 278 25.57 -9.66 -14.41
C LEU A 278 24.93 -8.51 -15.20
N LYS A 279 23.60 -8.33 -15.11
CA LYS A 279 22.82 -7.29 -15.79
C LYS A 279 22.27 -6.23 -14.84
N ALA A 280 22.68 -6.26 -13.56
CA ALA A 280 22.23 -5.30 -12.57
C ALA A 280 22.65 -3.85 -12.87
N ASP A 281 23.70 -3.66 -13.69
CA ASP A 281 24.21 -2.36 -14.15
C ASP A 281 23.81 -2.01 -15.60
N GLU A 282 22.94 -2.81 -16.23
CA GLU A 282 22.54 -2.60 -17.62
C GLU A 282 21.56 -1.43 -17.76
N THR A 283 22.06 -0.27 -18.18
CA THR A 283 21.31 0.99 -18.24
C THR A 283 20.07 0.92 -19.12
N GLY A 284 20.08 0.13 -20.19
CA GLY A 284 18.91 -0.11 -21.03
C GLY A 284 17.75 -0.77 -20.28
N LEU A 285 18.04 -1.85 -19.55
CA LEU A 285 17.03 -2.60 -18.78
C LEU A 285 16.50 -1.77 -17.61
N ILE A 286 17.38 -1.10 -16.87
CA ILE A 286 17.02 -0.20 -15.77
C ILE A 286 16.16 0.96 -16.30
N GLY A 287 16.55 1.55 -17.43
CA GLY A 287 15.81 2.62 -18.08
C GLY A 287 14.40 2.21 -18.46
N THR A 288 14.23 1.05 -19.09
CA THR A 288 12.91 0.49 -19.44
C THR A 288 12.08 0.20 -18.20
N ALA A 289 12.65 -0.43 -17.17
CA ALA A 289 11.96 -0.72 -15.92
C ALA A 289 11.42 0.55 -15.23
N ASN A 290 12.26 1.60 -15.16
CA ASN A 290 11.89 2.89 -14.58
C ASN A 290 10.74 3.58 -15.36
N ARG A 291 10.78 3.57 -16.70
CA ARG A 291 9.71 4.14 -17.53
C ARG A 291 8.38 3.41 -17.34
N LEU A 292 8.42 2.08 -17.25
CA LEU A 292 7.25 1.25 -17.02
C LEU A 292 6.81 1.22 -15.54
N LYS A 293 7.61 1.79 -14.63
CA LYS A 293 7.43 1.76 -13.17
C LYS A 293 7.30 0.32 -12.64
N LEU A 294 8.15 -0.56 -13.14
CA LEU A 294 8.22 -1.96 -12.73
C LEU A 294 9.46 -2.22 -11.86
N PRO A 295 9.38 -3.10 -10.87
CA PRO A 295 10.56 -3.67 -10.23
C PRO A 295 11.48 -4.33 -11.27
N PHE A 296 12.79 -4.14 -11.10
CA PHE A 296 13.81 -4.82 -11.86
C PHE A 296 14.69 -5.64 -10.92
N ASP A 297 14.42 -6.94 -10.86
CA ASP A 297 15.12 -7.85 -9.95
C ASP A 297 16.18 -8.64 -10.72
N CYS A 298 17.37 -8.77 -10.13
CA CYS A 298 18.46 -9.56 -10.69
C CYS A 298 18.86 -10.67 -9.73
N PHE A 299 19.12 -11.86 -10.28
CA PHE A 299 19.45 -13.04 -9.49
C PHE A 299 20.81 -13.61 -9.85
N ASP A 300 21.52 -14.12 -8.84
CA ASP A 300 22.84 -14.71 -9.04
C ASP A 300 22.75 -15.99 -9.88
N ALA A 301 23.80 -16.29 -10.64
CA ALA A 301 23.85 -17.44 -11.52
C ALA A 301 23.54 -18.76 -10.79
N GLU A 302 24.06 -18.92 -9.56
CA GLU A 302 23.82 -20.09 -8.71
C GLU A 302 22.34 -20.32 -8.38
N ARG A 303 21.53 -19.25 -8.27
CA ARG A 303 20.09 -19.36 -8.01
C ARG A 303 19.31 -19.75 -9.26
N LEU A 304 19.84 -19.40 -10.43
CA LEU A 304 19.23 -19.67 -11.72
C LEU A 304 19.68 -21.03 -12.30
N ASP A 305 20.88 -21.49 -11.94
CA ASP A 305 21.45 -22.79 -12.30
C ASP A 305 20.80 -23.89 -11.44
N GLY A 306 19.68 -24.42 -11.92
CA GLY A 306 18.83 -25.37 -11.18
C GLY A 306 17.34 -25.10 -11.31
N VAL A 307 16.97 -23.97 -11.93
CA VAL A 307 15.57 -23.68 -12.25
C VAL A 307 15.05 -24.69 -13.28
N GLU A 308 14.02 -25.42 -12.91
CA GLU A 308 13.30 -26.36 -13.77
C GLU A 308 12.29 -25.62 -14.68
N GLY A 309 11.84 -26.26 -15.75
CA GLY A 309 10.85 -25.69 -16.68
C GLY A 309 11.43 -24.82 -17.81
N ILE A 310 12.76 -24.76 -17.94
CA ILE A 310 13.45 -24.11 -19.06
C ILE A 310 13.24 -24.94 -20.34
N GLU A 311 12.64 -24.34 -21.36
CA GLU A 311 12.35 -25.01 -22.63
C GLU A 311 13.46 -24.80 -23.69
N ASN A 312 14.24 -23.70 -23.61
CA ASN A 312 15.22 -23.35 -24.64
C ASN A 312 16.65 -23.15 -24.08
N PRO A 313 17.30 -24.23 -23.59
CA PRO A 313 18.66 -24.16 -23.06
C PRO A 313 19.67 -23.80 -24.16
N SER A 314 20.70 -23.03 -23.79
CA SER A 314 21.80 -22.63 -24.65
C SER A 314 23.13 -23.01 -24.02
N ALA A 315 23.85 -23.93 -24.68
CA ALA A 315 25.18 -24.37 -24.24
C ALA A 315 26.19 -23.21 -24.19
N THR A 316 26.09 -22.26 -25.12
CA THR A 316 26.94 -21.05 -25.15
C THR A 316 26.68 -20.15 -23.94
N VAL A 317 25.40 -19.90 -23.61
CA VAL A 317 25.05 -19.10 -22.42
C VAL A 317 25.47 -19.82 -21.14
N LYS A 318 25.26 -21.15 -21.05
CA LYS A 318 25.70 -21.93 -19.89
C LYS A 318 27.21 -21.83 -19.67
N ARG A 319 28.01 -21.89 -20.74
CA ARG A 319 29.47 -21.74 -20.66
C ARG A 319 29.91 -20.34 -20.22
N CYS A 320 29.27 -19.29 -20.75
CA CYS A 320 29.69 -17.91 -20.51
C CYS A 320 29.16 -17.33 -19.19
N VAL A 321 27.98 -17.76 -18.76
CA VAL A 321 27.17 -17.08 -17.73
C VAL A 321 26.76 -18.04 -16.60
N GLY A 322 26.97 -19.35 -16.77
CA GLY A 322 26.61 -20.37 -15.78
C GLY A 322 25.15 -20.81 -15.83
N VAL A 323 24.31 -20.23 -16.69
CA VAL A 323 22.87 -20.51 -16.77
C VAL A 323 22.47 -20.90 -18.19
N SER A 324 21.59 -21.90 -18.34
CA SER A 324 21.16 -22.40 -19.64
C SER A 324 20.32 -21.37 -20.44
N SER A 325 19.54 -20.51 -19.78
CA SER A 325 18.74 -19.48 -20.44
C SER A 325 18.43 -18.36 -19.43
N VAL A 326 19.05 -17.18 -19.59
CA VAL A 326 18.87 -16.06 -18.64
C VAL A 326 17.40 -15.63 -18.55
N ALA A 327 16.75 -15.39 -19.69
CA ALA A 327 15.36 -14.92 -19.73
C ALA A 327 14.41 -15.94 -19.10
N GLU A 328 14.45 -17.21 -19.52
CA GLU A 328 13.53 -18.22 -19.00
C GLU A 328 13.80 -18.53 -17.52
N ALA A 329 15.06 -18.70 -17.12
CA ALA A 329 15.40 -18.97 -15.72
C ALA A 329 14.98 -17.82 -14.80
N ALA A 330 15.22 -16.56 -15.21
CA ALA A 330 14.85 -15.40 -14.41
C ALA A 330 13.32 -15.25 -14.29
N SER A 331 12.54 -15.48 -15.36
CA SER A 331 11.07 -15.44 -15.28
C SER A 331 10.50 -16.56 -14.41
N LEU A 332 11.00 -17.78 -14.57
CA LEU A 332 10.58 -18.95 -13.78
C LEU A 332 10.92 -18.76 -12.29
N TYR A 333 12.14 -18.31 -11.99
CA TYR A 333 12.56 -18.03 -10.61
C TYR A 333 11.74 -16.92 -9.97
N ALA A 334 11.55 -15.77 -10.65
CA ALA A 334 10.80 -14.65 -10.09
C ALA A 334 9.31 -14.96 -9.88
N SER A 335 8.73 -15.74 -10.79
CA SER A 335 7.32 -16.13 -10.74
C SER A 335 7.04 -17.28 -9.78
N GLN A 336 8.06 -18.09 -9.43
CA GLN A 336 7.85 -19.38 -8.78
C GLN A 336 6.93 -20.32 -9.58
N SER A 337 6.80 -20.08 -10.89
CA SER A 337 6.00 -20.91 -11.78
C SER A 337 6.75 -22.17 -12.19
N PRO A 338 6.10 -23.34 -12.24
CA PRO A 338 6.71 -24.55 -12.78
C PRO A 338 6.81 -24.56 -14.30
N ARG A 339 6.15 -23.61 -15.00
CA ARG A 339 6.07 -23.58 -16.47
C ARG A 339 6.12 -22.16 -17.02
N LEU A 340 6.66 -22.03 -18.23
CA LEU A 340 6.64 -20.80 -19.01
C LEU A 340 5.21 -20.55 -19.54
N LEU A 341 4.76 -19.31 -19.47
CA LEU A 341 3.56 -18.86 -20.20
C LEU A 341 3.91 -18.58 -21.66
N ALA A 342 5.06 -17.94 -21.87
CA ALA A 342 5.62 -17.67 -23.18
C ALA A 342 7.12 -18.01 -23.14
N PRO A 343 7.58 -18.94 -24.00
CA PRO A 343 8.96 -19.38 -24.02
C PRO A 343 9.87 -18.30 -24.63
N LYS A 344 11.17 -18.61 -24.71
CA LYS A 344 12.19 -17.68 -25.22
C LYS A 344 11.84 -17.08 -26.58
N PHE A 345 11.60 -15.78 -26.58
CA PHE A 345 11.52 -14.92 -27.74
C PHE A 345 12.87 -14.23 -27.98
N LYS A 346 13.28 -14.12 -29.24
CA LYS A 346 14.52 -13.43 -29.65
C LYS A 346 14.15 -12.25 -30.54
N PHE A 347 14.76 -11.11 -30.26
CA PHE A 347 14.58 -9.88 -31.01
C PHE A 347 15.93 -9.27 -31.34
N LYS A 348 16.07 -8.69 -32.52
CA LYS A 348 17.28 -8.01 -32.96
C LYS A 348 16.92 -6.68 -33.61
N ALA A 349 17.47 -5.59 -33.10
CA ALA A 349 17.36 -4.26 -33.69
C ALA A 349 18.59 -3.43 -33.35
N GLN A 350 18.97 -2.53 -34.27
CA GLN A 350 20.10 -1.59 -34.10
C GLN A 350 21.44 -2.30 -33.74
N GLY A 351 21.61 -3.55 -34.20
CA GLY A 351 22.81 -4.34 -33.92
C GLY A 351 22.81 -5.09 -32.58
N PHE A 352 21.81 -4.88 -31.71
CA PHE A 352 21.70 -5.52 -30.40
C PHE A 352 20.70 -6.68 -30.41
N ASN A 353 20.99 -7.72 -29.64
CA ASN A 353 20.09 -8.83 -29.39
C ASN A 353 19.40 -8.67 -28.02
N VAL A 354 18.10 -8.94 -27.98
CA VAL A 354 17.28 -9.01 -26.77
C VAL A 354 16.53 -10.33 -26.76
N THR A 355 16.40 -10.92 -25.59
CA THR A 355 15.66 -12.15 -25.35
C THR A 355 14.68 -11.97 -24.21
N LEU A 356 13.47 -12.47 -24.39
CA LEU A 356 12.36 -12.33 -23.46
C LEU A 356 11.71 -13.69 -23.20
N ALA A 357 11.19 -13.87 -22.00
CA ALA A 357 10.32 -14.98 -21.63
C ALA A 357 9.33 -14.50 -20.57
N ALA A 358 8.17 -15.15 -20.45
CA ALA A 358 7.15 -14.78 -19.47
C ALA A 358 6.66 -15.99 -18.68
N CYS A 359 6.38 -15.74 -17.41
CA CYS A 359 5.63 -16.66 -16.56
C CYS A 359 4.44 -15.95 -15.90
N LEU A 360 3.40 -16.73 -15.58
CA LEU A 360 2.39 -16.28 -14.64
C LEU A 360 2.93 -16.42 -13.21
N HIS A 361 2.81 -15.37 -12.43
CA HIS A 361 3.22 -15.39 -11.04
C HIS A 361 2.42 -16.41 -10.21
N GLN A 362 3.13 -17.30 -9.50
CA GLN A 362 2.61 -18.22 -8.50
C GLN A 362 2.87 -17.66 -7.10
N GLY A 363 1.78 -17.40 -6.40
CA GLY A 363 1.77 -16.69 -5.13
C GLY A 363 0.56 -15.78 -5.12
N ASP A 364 0.00 -15.50 -3.94
CA ASP A 364 -1.05 -14.49 -3.79
C ASP A 364 -0.45 -13.09 -4.11
N ALA A 365 -0.15 -12.81 -5.39
CA ALA A 365 0.48 -11.57 -5.86
C ALA A 365 -0.55 -10.45 -5.94
N LEU A 366 -0.83 -9.90 -4.77
CA LEU A 366 -0.23 -8.66 -4.31
C LEU A 366 -0.63 -8.56 -2.84
N SER A 367 0.32 -8.58 -1.90
CA SER A 367 0.06 -7.89 -0.65
C SER A 367 -0.21 -6.44 -1.06
N PRO A 368 -1.37 -5.84 -0.70
CA PRO A 368 -1.65 -4.44 -0.98
C PRO A 368 -0.44 -3.66 -0.51
N THR A 369 0.29 -3.04 -1.45
CA THR A 369 1.49 -2.22 -1.24
C THR A 369 2.10 -2.37 0.15
N ALA A 370 3.01 -3.34 0.33
CA ALA A 370 3.79 -3.60 1.53
C ALA A 370 3.58 -2.59 2.69
N GLU A 371 2.53 -2.80 3.48
CA GLU A 371 2.71 -2.62 4.92
C GLU A 371 3.64 -3.74 5.38
N PRO A 372 4.62 -3.45 6.25
CA PRO A 372 5.64 -4.40 6.62
C PRO A 372 5.01 -5.66 7.19
N ALA A 373 5.42 -6.81 6.64
CA ALA A 373 4.92 -8.14 6.94
C ALA A 373 4.56 -8.37 8.41
N HIS A 374 3.27 -8.31 8.74
CA HIS A 374 2.75 -8.99 9.91
C HIS A 374 2.70 -10.49 9.59
N LYS A 375 3.81 -11.19 9.86
CA LYS A 375 3.80 -12.66 10.00
C LYS A 375 2.62 -13.01 10.87
N GLY A 376 1.72 -13.87 10.36
CA GLY A 376 0.48 -14.31 11.00
C GLY A 376 0.61 -14.32 12.51
N GLY A 377 0.14 -13.25 13.14
CA GLY A 377 0.18 -13.14 14.58
C GLY A 377 -0.80 -14.15 15.10
N LYS A 378 -0.34 -15.10 15.92
CA LYS A 378 -1.21 -15.63 16.97
C LYS A 378 -1.93 -14.42 17.59
N ALA A 379 -3.24 -14.52 17.77
CA ALA A 379 -4.05 -13.46 18.37
C ALA A 379 -3.24 -12.79 19.49
N MET A 380 -3.07 -11.48 19.39
CA MET A 380 -2.21 -10.73 20.30
C MET A 380 -2.76 -10.99 21.71
N LYS A 381 -2.00 -11.73 22.53
CA LYS A 381 -2.36 -11.91 23.93
C LYS A 381 -2.54 -10.50 24.53
N PRO A 382 -3.52 -10.27 25.42
CA PRO A 382 -3.61 -9.01 26.15
C PRO A 382 -2.22 -8.70 26.74
N PHE A 383 -1.82 -7.44 26.64
CA PHE A 383 -0.50 -6.99 27.04
C PHE A 383 -0.60 -5.63 27.71
N ASP A 384 0.11 -5.49 28.81
CA ASP A 384 0.28 -4.24 29.52
C ASP A 384 1.65 -3.65 29.14
N TYR A 385 1.74 -2.33 29.01
CA TYR A 385 2.99 -1.64 28.71
C TYR A 385 3.82 -1.45 29.97
N HIS A 386 4.88 -2.23 30.12
CA HIS A 386 5.72 -2.11 31.32
C HIS A 386 6.78 -1.01 31.17
N LEU A 387 7.27 -0.66 29.98
CA LEU A 387 8.30 0.38 29.84
C LEU A 387 8.22 1.16 28.52
N ILE A 388 8.38 2.48 28.63
CA ILE A 388 8.64 3.39 27.51
C ILE A 388 10.13 3.72 27.52
N LEU A 389 10.81 3.48 26.39
CA LEU A 389 12.27 3.62 26.30
C LEU A 389 12.63 4.82 25.40
N CYS A 390 13.04 5.93 26.01
CA CYS A 390 13.44 7.14 25.29
C CYS A 390 14.95 7.38 25.40
N GLY A 391 15.63 7.68 24.29
CA GLY A 391 17.05 8.09 24.33
C GLY A 391 17.27 9.55 24.71
N GLY A 392 16.27 10.30 25.21
CA GLY A 392 16.39 11.71 25.61
C GLY A 392 16.70 12.72 24.48
N HIS A 393 16.83 12.27 23.22
CA HIS A 393 17.24 13.08 22.07
C HIS A 393 16.38 12.82 20.83
N ARG A 394 16.36 13.77 19.87
CA ARG A 394 15.68 13.59 18.57
C ARG A 394 16.24 12.36 17.85
N CYS A 395 15.35 11.42 17.53
CA CYS A 395 15.74 10.09 17.09
C CYS A 395 16.39 10.05 15.69
N GLY A 396 17.70 9.77 15.63
CA GLY A 396 18.49 9.52 14.42
C GLY A 396 18.67 8.03 14.08
N ASP A 397 19.56 7.68 13.15
CA ASP A 397 19.80 6.28 12.73
C ASP A 397 20.51 5.40 13.80
N GLU A 398 21.14 6.02 14.81
CA GLU A 398 21.82 5.34 15.94
C GLU A 398 20.89 4.56 16.89
N VAL A 399 19.59 4.82 16.82
CA VAL A 399 18.54 4.13 17.60
C VAL A 399 18.35 2.67 17.14
N LYS A 400 18.70 2.35 15.88
CA LYS A 400 18.58 1.00 15.31
C LYS A 400 19.54 -0.03 15.97
N PRO A 401 20.86 0.27 16.11
CA PRO A 401 21.79 -0.58 16.85
C PRO A 401 21.34 -0.95 18.26
N LEU A 402 20.85 0.02 19.04
CA LEU A 402 20.48 -0.19 20.44
C LEU A 402 19.31 -1.16 20.61
N ALA A 403 18.23 -1.01 19.82
CA ALA A 403 17.10 -1.95 19.85
C ALA A 403 17.51 -3.39 19.52
N SER A 404 18.42 -3.58 18.57
CA SER A 404 18.92 -4.92 18.21
C SER A 404 19.76 -5.55 19.33
N LYS A 405 20.56 -4.73 20.03
CA LYS A 405 21.37 -5.16 21.18
C LYS A 405 20.49 -5.54 22.37
N LEU A 406 19.53 -4.69 22.75
CA LEU A 406 18.63 -4.94 23.87
C LEU A 406 17.72 -6.15 23.64
N ARG A 407 17.24 -6.39 22.40
CA ARG A 407 16.49 -7.62 22.08
C ARG A 407 17.29 -8.89 22.31
N ARG A 408 18.57 -8.87 21.91
CA ARG A 408 19.47 -10.03 22.09
C ARG A 408 19.73 -10.26 23.57
N LEU A 409 20.03 -9.20 24.32
CA LEU A 409 20.25 -9.29 25.77
C LEU A 409 18.99 -9.80 26.49
N ALA A 410 17.82 -9.24 26.21
CA ALA A 410 16.56 -9.67 26.81
C ALA A 410 16.24 -11.14 26.49
N ALA A 411 16.51 -11.58 25.25
CA ALA A 411 16.32 -12.99 24.88
C ALA A 411 17.25 -13.92 25.66
N THR A 412 18.46 -13.48 26.02
CA THR A 412 19.40 -14.28 26.81
C THR A 412 19.03 -14.28 28.30
N GLU A 413 18.80 -13.12 28.91
CA GLU A 413 18.55 -13.02 30.35
C GLU A 413 17.20 -13.62 30.77
N LEU A 414 16.18 -13.51 29.91
CA LEU A 414 14.83 -13.99 30.23
C LEU A 414 14.60 -15.46 29.88
N ALA A 415 15.45 -16.09 29.06
CA ALA A 415 15.27 -17.48 28.61
C ALA A 415 15.53 -18.54 29.70
N GLY A 416 16.06 -18.16 30.87
CA GLY A 416 16.46 -19.10 31.94
C GLY A 416 15.75 -18.94 33.29
N MET A 417 14.77 -18.04 33.43
CA MET A 417 14.23 -17.62 34.74
C MET A 417 13.02 -18.44 35.27
N GLY A 418 13.07 -19.77 35.17
CA GLY A 418 12.13 -20.69 35.86
C GLY A 418 10.64 -20.55 35.49
N GLU A 419 9.75 -21.20 36.27
CA GLU A 419 8.30 -21.32 35.99
C GLU A 419 7.56 -19.97 35.86
N GLY A 420 8.12 -18.87 36.39
CA GLY A 420 7.61 -17.50 36.16
C GLY A 420 8.07 -16.86 34.83
N GLY A 421 9.21 -17.30 34.27
CA GLY A 421 9.81 -16.78 33.04
C GLY A 421 9.24 -17.37 31.74
N ALA A 422 8.63 -18.56 31.80
CA ALA A 422 8.17 -19.28 30.60
C ALA A 422 7.06 -18.54 29.81
N ASP A 423 6.31 -17.65 30.46
CA ASP A 423 5.26 -16.83 29.82
C ASP A 423 5.66 -15.35 29.66
N LEU A 424 6.87 -14.95 30.11
CA LEU A 424 7.40 -13.60 29.99
C LEU A 424 8.08 -13.40 28.63
N ARG A 425 7.46 -12.60 27.76
CA ARG A 425 8.05 -12.26 26.45
C ARG A 425 8.27 -10.76 26.35
N LEU A 426 9.51 -10.28 26.47
CA LEU A 426 9.83 -8.88 26.21
C LEU A 426 10.00 -8.62 24.71
N LYS A 427 9.08 -7.85 24.13
CA LYS A 427 9.15 -7.37 22.75
C LYS A 427 9.55 -5.91 22.74
N ILE A 428 10.80 -5.67 22.37
CA ILE A 428 11.29 -4.31 22.14
C ILE A 428 10.92 -3.92 20.70
N THR A 429 9.94 -3.06 20.53
CA THR A 429 9.48 -2.57 19.22
C THR A 429 10.03 -1.19 18.92
N ARG A 430 10.05 -0.86 17.63
CA ARG A 430 10.14 0.52 17.19
C ARG A 430 8.72 0.95 16.89
N SER A 431 8.24 1.98 17.54
CA SER A 431 6.92 2.56 17.29
C SER A 431 7.00 4.08 17.36
N TYR A 432 5.91 4.75 16.98
CA TYR A 432 5.81 6.20 17.09
C TYR A 432 6.07 6.65 18.54
N CYS A 433 6.86 7.72 18.70
CA CYS A 433 7.04 8.37 19.99
C CYS A 433 5.68 8.91 20.47
N ILE A 434 5.45 8.93 21.79
CA ILE A 434 4.25 9.57 22.38
C ILE A 434 4.23 11.08 22.10
N GLY A 435 5.40 11.70 21.86
CA GLY A 435 5.57 13.09 21.44
C GLY A 435 5.72 13.33 19.92
N GLY A 436 5.28 12.41 19.04
CA GLY A 436 5.18 12.68 17.60
C GLY A 436 6.45 12.48 16.74
N CYS A 437 7.60 12.12 17.32
CA CYS A 437 8.79 11.75 16.54
C CYS A 437 8.66 10.36 15.88
N ARG A 438 9.10 10.23 14.61
CA ARG A 438 8.94 9.03 13.76
C ARG A 438 9.79 7.80 14.12
N LYS A 439 10.61 7.81 15.18
CA LYS A 439 11.53 6.69 15.50
C LYS A 439 11.82 6.48 17.02
N GLY A 440 10.83 6.16 17.87
CA GLY A 440 11.06 5.82 19.29
C GLY A 440 11.34 4.32 19.54
N LEU A 441 11.99 3.96 20.67
CA LEU A 441 12.00 2.60 21.21
C LEU A 441 10.83 2.41 22.19
N ARG A 442 10.20 1.23 22.18
CA ARG A 442 9.30 0.81 23.27
C ARG A 442 9.62 -0.62 23.66
N ALA A 443 9.49 -0.93 24.95
CA ALA A 443 9.68 -2.29 25.46
C ALA A 443 8.33 -2.80 25.99
N THR A 444 7.66 -3.62 25.18
CA THR A 444 6.39 -4.26 25.55
C THR A 444 6.67 -5.63 26.14
N LEU A 445 6.47 -5.79 27.45
CA LEU A 445 6.53 -7.09 28.10
C LEU A 445 5.16 -7.76 27.98
N TYR A 446 5.09 -8.92 27.34
CA TYR A 446 3.90 -9.76 27.39
C TYR A 446 3.98 -10.60 28.67
N CYS A 447 3.02 -10.43 29.58
CA CYS A 447 2.83 -11.27 30.75
C CYS A 447 1.38 -11.79 30.74
N LYS A 448 1.14 -13.02 31.21
CA LYS A 448 -0.22 -13.52 31.49
C LYS A 448 -0.63 -13.14 32.92
N SER A 449 -0.80 -11.85 33.19
CA SER A 449 -1.33 -11.39 34.48
C SER A 449 -2.39 -10.34 34.24
N ASN A 450 -3.50 -10.41 34.98
CA ASN A 450 -4.52 -9.35 35.03
C ASN A 450 -4.22 -8.31 36.14
N GLN A 451 -3.04 -8.37 36.76
CA GLN A 451 -2.61 -7.44 37.81
C GLN A 451 -1.70 -6.37 37.21
N SER A 452 -1.88 -5.12 37.65
CA SER A 452 -1.03 -3.99 37.25
C SER A 452 0.39 -4.18 37.77
N ASP A 453 1.37 -4.18 36.85
CA ASP A 453 2.80 -4.24 37.17
C ASP A 453 3.28 -2.88 37.70
N PRO A 454 4.12 -2.83 38.75
CA PRO A 454 4.60 -1.56 39.33
C PRO A 454 5.41 -0.71 38.37
N ASN A 455 5.90 -1.30 37.27
CA ASN A 455 6.65 -0.59 36.25
C ASN A 455 5.76 -0.01 35.14
N HIS A 456 4.47 -0.33 35.11
CA HIS A 456 3.59 0.06 34.02
C HIS A 456 3.62 1.57 33.73
N GLY A 457 3.85 1.92 32.45
CA GLY A 457 3.90 3.30 32.01
C GLY A 457 5.16 4.09 32.39
N LEU A 458 6.14 3.49 33.06
CA LEU A 458 7.41 4.16 33.36
C LEU A 458 8.16 4.54 32.08
N VAL A 459 8.67 5.78 32.06
CA VAL A 459 9.50 6.29 30.97
C VAL A 459 10.95 6.28 31.43
N MET A 460 11.78 5.50 30.74
CA MET A 460 13.23 5.55 30.92
C MET A 460 13.84 6.49 29.90
N GLN A 461 14.70 7.39 30.35
CA GLN A 461 15.44 8.32 29.51
C GLN A 461 16.95 7.95 29.44
N HIS A 462 17.73 8.61 28.58
CA HIS A 462 19.19 8.48 28.51
C HIS A 462 19.75 7.04 28.42
N LEU A 463 19.11 6.20 27.60
CA LEU A 463 19.44 4.77 27.49
C LEU A 463 20.89 4.48 27.07
N GLU A 464 21.52 5.43 26.37
CA GLU A 464 22.92 5.38 25.95
C GLU A 464 23.91 5.45 27.12
N GLN A 465 23.50 5.97 28.27
CA GLN A 465 24.31 6.05 29.48
C GLN A 465 24.28 4.75 30.30
N LEU A 466 23.35 3.85 29.99
CA LEU A 466 23.22 2.56 30.66
C LEU A 466 24.13 1.50 30.04
N ASN A 467 24.97 0.90 30.87
CA ASN A 467 25.79 -0.23 30.47
C ASN A 467 24.98 -1.54 30.45
N PHE A 468 25.58 -2.61 29.90
CA PHE A 468 24.88 -3.89 29.76
C PHE A 468 24.53 -4.54 31.10
N ASP A 469 25.34 -4.40 32.14
CA ASP A 469 25.04 -4.98 33.46
C ASP A 469 23.84 -4.29 34.12
N GLN A 470 23.69 -2.98 33.94
CA GLN A 470 22.48 -2.26 34.34
C GLN A 470 21.25 -2.82 33.59
N TRP A 471 21.32 -2.98 32.27
CA TRP A 471 20.22 -3.58 31.51
C TRP A 471 19.86 -5.00 31.97
N ARG A 472 20.85 -5.82 32.37
CA ARG A 472 20.62 -7.15 32.94
C ARG A 472 19.86 -7.07 34.27
N GLN A 473 20.26 -6.16 35.16
CA GLN A 473 19.58 -5.94 36.44
C GLN A 473 18.12 -5.51 36.24
N ALA A 474 17.84 -4.60 35.31
CA ALA A 474 16.47 -4.20 35.00
C ALA A 474 15.64 -5.34 34.43
N PHE A 475 16.18 -6.16 33.52
CA PHE A 475 15.45 -7.31 32.99
C PHE A 475 15.17 -8.36 34.07
N ALA A 476 16.08 -8.57 35.01
CA ALA A 476 15.85 -9.44 36.16
C ALA A 476 14.75 -8.90 37.09
N ALA A 477 14.72 -7.60 37.37
CA ALA A 477 13.69 -6.98 38.19
C ALA A 477 12.31 -7.03 37.53
N LEU A 478 12.21 -6.78 36.21
CA LEU A 478 10.97 -6.94 35.44
C LEU A 478 10.43 -8.38 35.50
N ALA A 479 11.32 -9.38 35.43
CA ALA A 479 10.91 -10.78 35.52
C ALA A 479 10.39 -11.15 36.91
N GLN A 480 10.85 -10.45 37.96
CA GLN A 480 10.45 -10.64 39.35
C GLN A 480 9.33 -9.68 39.79
N GLN A 481 8.78 -8.87 38.88
CA GLN A 481 7.79 -7.80 39.17
C GLN A 481 8.25 -6.82 40.26
N GLN A 482 9.57 -6.58 40.34
CA GLN A 482 10.14 -5.57 41.23
C GLN A 482 10.15 -4.21 40.54
N SER A 483 9.95 -3.14 41.31
CA SER A 483 10.03 -1.78 40.78
C SER A 483 11.46 -1.46 40.35
N ILE A 484 11.66 -1.13 39.06
CA ILE A 484 12.99 -0.76 38.55
C ILE A 484 13.41 0.64 39.00
N THR A 485 12.48 1.48 39.45
CA THR A 485 12.81 2.80 40.04
C THR A 485 13.61 2.68 41.34
N ALA A 486 13.58 1.51 41.99
CA ALA A 486 14.39 1.24 43.18
C ALA A 486 15.86 0.88 42.83
N LEU A 487 16.15 0.56 41.56
CA LEU A 487 17.50 0.17 41.13
C LEU A 487 18.40 1.37 40.85
N TRP A 488 17.83 2.50 40.40
CA TRP A 488 18.59 3.64 39.89
C TRP A 488 18.04 5.00 40.35
N PRO A 489 18.84 6.08 40.25
CA PRO A 489 18.41 7.41 40.68
C PRO A 489 17.24 7.96 39.84
N ALA A 490 16.46 8.89 40.43
CA ALA A 490 15.23 9.42 39.84
C ALA A 490 15.39 10.07 38.45
N HIS A 491 16.55 10.67 38.14
CA HIS A 491 16.81 11.30 36.83
C HIS A 491 16.81 10.32 35.65
N GLN A 492 16.86 9.01 35.89
CA GLN A 492 16.72 8.00 34.85
C GLN A 492 15.25 7.81 34.41
N PHE A 493 14.30 8.29 35.22
CA PHE A 493 12.87 8.05 35.13
C PHE A 493 12.08 9.36 35.19
N ASP A 494 12.34 10.27 34.25
CA ASP A 494 11.68 11.58 34.23
C ASP A 494 10.18 11.48 33.86
N GLU A 495 9.33 12.21 34.60
CA GLU A 495 7.87 12.28 34.37
C GLU A 495 7.47 13.30 33.28
N GLU A 496 8.38 14.22 32.90
CA GLU A 496 8.11 15.22 31.86
C GLU A 496 8.27 14.65 30.44
N ALA A 497 7.38 15.07 29.54
CA ALA A 497 7.24 14.50 28.21
C ALA A 497 8.59 14.51 27.44
N PRO A 498 8.98 13.39 26.81
CA PRO A 498 10.36 13.13 26.34
C PRO A 498 10.92 14.04 25.23
N CYS A 499 10.31 15.17 24.89
CA CYS A 499 10.74 16.16 23.89
C CYS A 499 9.86 17.43 23.98
N ALA A 500 9.82 18.10 25.13
CA ALA A 500 9.23 19.45 25.22
C ALA A 500 10.04 20.46 24.40
#